data_AF-A0A950JQN3-F1
#
_entry.id   AF-A0A950JQN3-F1
#
_cell.length_a   1.000
_cell.length_b   1.000
_cell.length_c   1.000
_cell.angle_alpha   90.00
_cell.angle_beta   90.00
_cell.angle_gamma   90.00
#
_symmetry.space_group_name_H-M   'P 1'
#
loop_
_entity.id
_entity.type
_entity.pdbx_description
1 polymer ?
#
loop_
_entity_poly.entity_id
_entity_poly.type
_entity_poly.pdbx_seq_one_letter_code
_entity_poly.pdbx_strand_id
1 'polypeptide(L)'
;MAAQEVITAWREDEAFRDLFIAELAASPYEAFFWEMPPLQSRTVGNPFECVVIRSEALTDVKADPSDFVSEMSAAQEGIAVFLNLGGDATLIVPSKLSGLDCYGHFAAFLREGPREQQHALFQALAEEAGKLLRTGKKFWISTSGLGVPWLHVRLDSRPKYYQYRPYAEA
;
A
#
# COMPACT_ATOMS: atom_id res chain seq x y z
N MET A 1 -11.14 15.73 -4.40
CA MET A 1 -11.85 14.44 -4.58
C MET A 1 -12.09 13.80 -3.23
N ALA A 2 -13.20 13.12 -3.06
CA ALA A 2 -13.47 12.28 -1.90
C ALA A 2 -12.59 11.03 -1.91
N ALA A 3 -12.34 10.41 -0.75
CA ALA A 3 -11.58 9.17 -0.66
C ALA A 3 -12.23 8.04 -1.50
N GLN A 4 -13.56 8.01 -1.58
CA GLN A 4 -14.29 7.05 -2.41
C GLN A 4 -13.99 7.22 -3.90
N GLU A 5 -13.88 8.47 -4.37
CA GLU A 5 -13.56 8.78 -5.76
C GLU A 5 -12.13 8.36 -6.09
N VAL A 6 -11.19 8.59 -5.17
CA VAL A 6 -9.79 8.14 -5.33
C VAL A 6 -9.68 6.63 -5.38
N ILE A 7 -10.39 5.91 -4.50
CA ILE A 7 -10.42 4.45 -4.52
C ILE A 7 -11.00 3.93 -5.84
N THR A 8 -12.07 4.55 -6.34
CA THR A 8 -12.63 4.18 -7.65
C THR A 8 -11.66 4.48 -8.79
N ALA A 9 -10.99 5.63 -8.76
CA ALA A 9 -10.02 6.01 -9.78
C ALA A 9 -8.77 5.11 -9.79
N TRP A 10 -8.29 4.65 -8.62
CA TRP A 10 -7.25 3.61 -8.57
C TRP A 10 -7.66 2.34 -9.32
N ARG A 11 -8.94 1.93 -9.28
CA ARG A 11 -9.40 0.75 -10.02
C ARG A 11 -9.54 1.00 -11.52
N GLU A 12 -10.12 2.14 -11.89
CA GLU A 12 -10.71 2.31 -13.23
C GLU A 12 -9.94 3.29 -14.13
N ASP A 13 -9.16 4.21 -13.55
CA ASP A 13 -8.54 5.32 -14.28
C ASP A 13 -7.01 5.18 -14.30
N GLU A 14 -6.49 4.75 -15.44
CA GLU A 14 -5.06 4.58 -15.65
C GLU A 14 -4.29 5.90 -15.58
N ALA A 15 -4.83 6.97 -16.16
CA ALA A 15 -4.19 8.28 -16.13
C ALA A 15 -4.16 8.86 -14.71
N PHE A 16 -5.19 8.60 -13.91
CA PHE A 16 -5.17 8.95 -12.49
C PHE A 16 -4.12 8.13 -11.73
N ARG A 17 -4.05 6.80 -11.95
CA ARG A 17 -2.98 5.97 -11.35
C ARG A 17 -1.61 6.51 -11.75
N ASP A 18 -1.43 6.91 -13.01
CA ASP A 18 -0.17 7.46 -13.50
C ASP A 18 0.26 8.69 -12.71
N LEU A 19 -0.66 9.66 -12.61
CA LEU A 19 -0.45 10.89 -11.85
C LEU A 19 -0.19 10.59 -10.38
N PHE A 20 -1.01 9.75 -9.76
CA PHE A 20 -0.90 9.43 -8.34
C PHE A 20 0.44 8.77 -7.98
N ILE A 21 0.87 7.81 -8.80
CA ILE A 21 2.18 7.17 -8.65
C ILE A 21 3.30 8.20 -8.83
N ALA A 22 3.22 9.05 -9.85
CA ALA A 22 4.22 10.06 -10.14
C ALA A 22 4.38 11.06 -8.99
N GLU A 23 3.28 11.54 -8.42
CA GLU A 23 3.28 12.45 -7.26
C GLU A 23 3.95 11.82 -6.03
N LEU A 24 3.64 10.55 -5.72
CA LEU A 24 4.29 9.85 -4.61
C LEU A 24 5.77 9.56 -4.89
N ALA A 25 6.11 9.17 -6.11
CA ALA A 25 7.50 8.89 -6.52
C ALA A 25 8.37 10.17 -6.49
N ALA A 26 7.78 11.33 -6.78
CA ALA A 26 8.41 12.65 -6.75
C ALA A 26 8.65 13.18 -5.32
N SER A 27 8.18 12.47 -4.28
CA SER A 27 8.51 12.80 -2.88
C SER A 27 10.03 12.97 -2.71
N PRO A 28 10.48 14.02 -1.99
CA PRO A 28 11.91 14.29 -1.80
C PRO A 28 12.58 13.29 -0.85
N TYR A 29 11.80 12.41 -0.20
CA TYR A 29 12.33 11.42 0.73
C TYR A 29 12.79 10.18 -0.03
N GLU A 30 14.04 9.78 0.19
CA GLU A 30 14.62 8.55 -0.38
C GLU A 30 13.77 7.31 -0.05
N ALA A 31 13.39 7.15 1.21
CA ALA A 31 12.40 6.17 1.63
C ALA A 31 11.37 6.80 2.58
N PHE A 32 10.14 6.30 2.51
CA PHE A 32 9.03 6.80 3.33
C PHE A 32 7.99 5.74 3.62
N PHE A 33 7.31 5.91 4.75
CA PHE A 33 6.02 5.29 5.03
C PHE A 33 4.91 6.06 4.31
N TRP A 34 3.87 5.36 3.89
CA TRP A 34 2.66 5.94 3.34
C TRP A 34 1.47 5.53 4.19
N GLU A 35 0.67 6.49 4.66
CA GLU A 35 -0.44 6.24 5.58
C GLU A 35 -1.67 7.06 5.19
N MET A 36 -2.85 6.47 5.38
CA MET A 36 -4.14 7.12 5.17
C MET A 36 -4.90 7.25 6.50
N PRO A 37 -5.83 8.21 6.64
CA PRO A 37 -6.76 8.22 7.78
C PRO A 37 -7.64 6.96 7.78
N PRO A 38 -8.29 6.64 8.92
CA PRO A 38 -9.21 5.51 8.97
C PRO A 38 -10.35 5.64 7.96
N LEU A 39 -10.56 4.57 7.19
CA LEU A 39 -11.63 4.47 6.22
C LEU A 39 -12.77 3.60 6.75
N GLN A 40 -13.98 3.97 6.37
CA GLN A 40 -15.23 3.25 6.65
C GLN A 40 -16.33 3.84 5.78
N SER A 41 -17.41 3.10 5.54
CA SER A 41 -18.46 3.50 4.59
C SER A 41 -19.08 4.87 4.89
N ARG A 42 -19.12 5.28 6.17
CA ARG A 42 -19.68 6.59 6.57
C ARG A 42 -18.70 7.78 6.44
N THR A 43 -17.39 7.55 6.34
CA THR A 43 -16.37 8.63 6.20
C THR A 43 -15.63 8.58 4.87
N VAL A 44 -15.84 7.57 4.04
CA VAL A 44 -15.18 7.46 2.73
C VAL A 44 -15.60 8.59 1.75
N GLY A 45 -16.71 9.27 2.03
CA GLY A 45 -17.12 10.49 1.32
C GLY A 45 -16.34 11.76 1.72
N ASN A 46 -15.50 11.71 2.76
CA ASN A 46 -14.67 12.83 3.16
C ASN A 46 -13.57 13.09 2.12
N PRO A 47 -13.00 14.32 2.07
CA PRO A 47 -11.85 14.62 1.22
C PRO A 47 -10.74 13.57 1.38
N PHE A 48 -10.17 13.15 0.26
CA PHE A 48 -9.01 12.27 0.29
C PHE A 48 -7.81 13.01 0.90
N GLU A 49 -7.13 12.34 1.82
CA GLU A 49 -5.83 12.75 2.35
C GLU A 49 -4.97 11.51 2.61
N CYS A 50 -3.66 11.69 2.56
CA CYS A 50 -2.66 10.71 2.98
C CYS A 50 -1.41 11.44 3.42
N VAL A 51 -0.51 10.77 4.13
CA VAL A 51 0.79 11.32 4.49
C VAL A 51 1.91 10.43 3.97
N VAL A 52 3.01 11.07 3.58
CA VAL A 52 4.30 10.42 3.36
C VAL A 52 5.25 10.85 4.48
N ILE A 53 5.88 9.89 5.14
CA ILE A 53 6.68 10.13 6.34
C ILE A 53 8.07 9.60 6.07
N ARG A 54 9.07 10.50 6.05
CA ARG A 54 10.47 10.14 5.81
C ARG A 54 10.92 9.03 6.77
N SER A 55 11.61 8.03 6.23
CA SER A 55 12.21 6.95 7.01
C SER A 55 13.62 6.67 6.54
N GLU A 56 14.61 7.07 7.34
CA GLU A 56 16.01 6.71 7.10
C GLU A 56 16.23 5.20 7.27
N ALA A 57 15.52 4.59 8.24
CA ALA A 57 15.61 3.15 8.50
C ALA A 57 15.16 2.28 7.32
N LEU A 58 14.28 2.77 6.45
CA LEU A 58 13.87 2.05 5.23
C LEU A 58 14.90 2.15 4.10
N THR A 59 15.80 3.12 4.13
CA THR A 59 16.77 3.36 3.05
C THR A 59 17.73 2.19 2.88
N ASP A 60 18.14 1.58 3.99
CA ASP A 60 19.08 0.45 4.00
C ASP A 60 18.38 -0.93 3.91
N VAL A 61 17.06 -0.96 3.75
CA VAL A 61 16.30 -2.22 3.66
C VAL A 61 16.60 -2.91 2.34
N LYS A 62 17.33 -4.02 2.42
CA LYS A 62 17.61 -4.90 1.27
C LYS A 62 16.49 -5.89 1.12
N ALA A 63 15.86 -5.92 -0.06
CA ALA A 63 14.72 -6.79 -0.30
C ALA A 63 15.09 -8.26 -0.10
N ASP A 64 14.35 -8.96 0.75
CA ASP A 64 14.40 -10.41 0.91
C ASP A 64 13.00 -11.00 0.74
N PRO A 65 12.75 -11.82 -0.30
CA PRO A 65 11.45 -12.41 -0.56
C PRO A 65 11.05 -13.51 0.42
N SER A 66 11.96 -14.00 1.27
CA SER A 66 11.82 -15.25 2.04
C SER A 66 10.52 -15.37 2.82
N ASP A 67 10.03 -14.27 3.42
CA ASP A 67 8.79 -14.22 4.20
C ASP A 67 7.50 -14.39 3.36
N PHE A 68 7.54 -14.13 2.05
CA PHE A 68 6.35 -14.13 1.18
C PHE A 68 6.47 -15.05 -0.05
N VAL A 69 7.49 -15.91 -0.13
CA VAL A 69 7.73 -16.79 -1.30
C VAL A 69 6.51 -17.62 -1.66
N SER A 70 5.83 -18.20 -0.66
CA SER A 70 4.70 -19.09 -0.92
C SER A 70 3.51 -18.34 -1.49
N GLU A 71 3.25 -17.16 -0.96
CA GLU A 71 2.11 -16.31 -1.29
C GLU A 71 2.30 -15.69 -2.66
N MET A 72 3.51 -15.23 -2.97
CA MET A 72 3.87 -14.69 -4.28
C MET A 72 3.73 -15.70 -5.41
N SER A 73 3.78 -17.01 -5.14
CA SER A 73 3.55 -18.04 -6.17
C SER A 73 2.11 -18.06 -6.71
N ALA A 74 1.15 -17.55 -5.92
CA ALA A 74 -0.25 -17.43 -6.29
C ALA A 74 -0.62 -16.02 -6.79
N ALA A 75 0.37 -15.16 -7.03
CA ALA A 75 0.16 -13.78 -7.45
C ALA A 75 -0.55 -13.72 -8.81
N GLN A 76 -1.52 -12.83 -8.92
CA GLN A 76 -2.22 -12.50 -10.17
C GLN A 76 -1.74 -11.12 -10.63
N GLU A 77 -1.40 -10.98 -11.92
CA GLU A 77 -0.85 -9.73 -12.47
C GLU A 77 0.39 -9.22 -11.69
N GLY A 78 1.16 -10.15 -11.12
CA GLY A 78 2.32 -9.82 -10.31
C GLY A 78 2.00 -9.32 -8.90
N ILE A 79 0.75 -9.41 -8.43
CA ILE A 79 0.35 -9.00 -7.08
C ILE A 79 -0.26 -10.18 -6.31
N ALA A 80 0.25 -10.43 -5.11
CA ALA A 80 -0.29 -11.38 -4.15
C ALA A 80 -1.15 -10.64 -3.12
N VAL A 81 -2.34 -11.17 -2.84
CA VAL A 81 -3.26 -10.64 -1.83
C VAL A 81 -3.65 -11.75 -0.87
N PHE A 82 -3.36 -11.57 0.42
CA PHE A 82 -3.57 -12.61 1.45
C PHE A 82 -3.69 -12.00 2.84
N LEU A 83 -4.20 -12.77 3.81
CA LEU A 83 -4.23 -12.34 5.21
C LEU A 83 -2.85 -12.52 5.85
N ASN A 84 -2.44 -11.61 6.72
CA ASN A 84 -1.27 -11.81 7.57
C ASN A 84 -1.45 -13.03 8.50
N LEU A 85 -0.36 -13.50 9.13
CA LEU A 85 -0.38 -14.63 10.06
C LEU A 85 -1.41 -14.51 11.20
N GLY A 86 -1.67 -13.27 11.66
CA GLY A 86 -2.66 -12.98 12.70
C GLY A 86 -4.10 -12.91 12.23
N GLY A 87 -4.34 -12.94 10.91
CA GLY A 87 -5.67 -12.84 10.30
C GLY A 87 -6.36 -11.48 10.48
N ASP A 88 -5.62 -10.45 10.85
CA ASP A 88 -6.15 -9.13 11.21
C ASP A 88 -5.74 -7.98 10.29
N ALA A 89 -4.98 -8.31 9.24
CA ALA A 89 -4.66 -7.44 8.14
C ALA A 89 -4.70 -8.19 6.80
N THR A 90 -5.24 -7.56 5.77
CA THR A 90 -5.00 -7.97 4.38
C THR A 90 -3.69 -7.34 3.92
N LEU A 91 -2.79 -8.16 3.39
CA LEU A 91 -1.52 -7.74 2.79
C LEU A 91 -1.64 -7.78 1.27
N ILE A 92 -1.11 -6.74 0.62
CA ILE A 92 -0.98 -6.64 -0.83
C ILE A 92 0.50 -6.49 -1.14
N VAL A 93 1.04 -7.49 -1.85
CA VAL A 93 2.48 -7.71 -2.00
C VAL A 93 2.81 -7.90 -3.47
N PRO A 94 3.73 -7.12 -4.07
CA PRO A 94 4.20 -7.41 -5.41
C PRO A 94 5.08 -8.67 -5.41
N SER A 95 4.87 -9.55 -6.40
CA SER A 95 5.77 -10.66 -6.66
C SER A 95 7.08 -10.20 -7.30
N LYS A 96 8.11 -11.03 -7.24
CA LYS A 96 9.40 -10.71 -7.85
C LYS A 96 9.34 -10.82 -9.37
N LEU A 97 9.15 -9.69 -10.05
CA LEU A 97 9.18 -9.57 -11.52
C LEU A 97 10.41 -8.79 -12.05
N SER A 98 11.10 -8.06 -11.17
CA SER A 98 12.30 -7.26 -11.49
C SER A 98 13.47 -7.55 -10.54
N GLY A 99 14.52 -6.73 -10.63
CA GLY A 99 15.62 -6.70 -9.66
C GLY A 99 15.11 -6.48 -8.24
N LEU A 100 15.87 -6.97 -7.25
CA LEU A 100 15.47 -6.92 -5.84
C LEU A 100 15.36 -5.49 -5.30
N ASP A 101 16.14 -4.56 -5.84
CA ASP A 101 16.31 -3.20 -5.31
C ASP A 101 15.00 -2.40 -5.26
N CYS A 102 14.01 -2.72 -6.09
CA CYS A 102 12.72 -2.01 -6.10
C CYS A 102 11.68 -2.58 -5.11
N TYR A 103 11.94 -3.72 -4.47
CA TYR A 103 10.95 -4.39 -3.63
C TYR A 103 11.15 -4.16 -2.12
N GLY A 104 12.19 -3.45 -1.69
CA GLY A 104 12.48 -3.27 -0.26
C GLY A 104 11.44 -2.39 0.46
N HIS A 105 10.95 -1.35 -0.20
CA HIS A 105 9.98 -0.41 0.37
C HIS A 105 9.18 0.32 -0.71
N PHE A 106 8.15 1.04 -0.27
CA PHE A 106 7.16 1.65 -1.16
C PHE A 106 7.78 2.68 -2.12
N ALA A 107 8.62 3.58 -1.62
CA ALA A 107 9.26 4.61 -2.46
C ALA A 107 10.13 4.01 -3.59
N ALA A 108 10.91 2.96 -3.32
CA ALA A 108 11.73 2.28 -4.33
C ALA A 108 10.84 1.61 -5.39
N PHE A 109 9.76 0.96 -4.96
CA PHE A 109 8.82 0.32 -5.87
C PHE A 109 8.12 1.31 -6.81
N LEU A 110 7.70 2.47 -6.29
CA LEU A 110 7.04 3.49 -7.11
C LEU A 110 7.98 4.16 -8.13
N ARG A 111 9.30 4.15 -7.87
CA ARG A 111 10.32 4.73 -8.77
C ARG A 111 10.86 3.74 -9.79
N GLU A 112 11.16 2.52 -9.34
CA GLU A 112 11.94 1.53 -10.10
C GLU A 112 11.18 0.22 -10.37
N GLY A 113 10.00 0.04 -9.78
CA GLY A 113 9.16 -1.14 -10.00
C GLY A 113 8.58 -1.19 -11.42
N PRO A 114 8.27 -2.39 -11.97
CA PRO A 114 7.61 -2.51 -13.27
C PRO A 114 6.29 -1.72 -13.30
N ARG A 115 6.09 -0.91 -14.35
CA ARG A 115 4.95 0.01 -14.42
C ARG A 115 3.61 -0.72 -14.31
N GLU A 116 3.42 -1.78 -15.07
CA GLU A 116 2.20 -2.61 -15.04
C GLU A 116 1.93 -3.14 -13.62
N GLN A 117 2.98 -3.54 -12.90
CA GLN A 117 2.88 -4.04 -11.52
C GLN A 117 2.51 -2.93 -10.53
N GLN A 118 2.99 -1.69 -10.75
CA GLN A 118 2.56 -0.54 -9.93
C GLN A 118 1.06 -0.28 -10.10
N HIS A 119 0.53 -0.32 -11.33
CA HIS A 119 -0.90 -0.18 -11.57
C HIS A 119 -1.71 -1.31 -10.92
N ALA A 120 -1.28 -2.56 -11.11
CA ALA A 120 -1.91 -3.73 -10.53
C ALA A 120 -1.97 -3.64 -8.98
N LEU A 121 -0.93 -3.11 -8.34
CA LEU A 121 -0.90 -2.90 -6.88
C LEU A 121 -2.01 -1.95 -6.42
N PHE A 122 -2.21 -0.82 -7.11
CA PHE A 122 -3.27 0.13 -6.78
C PHE A 122 -4.67 -0.41 -7.12
N GLN A 123 -4.80 -1.20 -8.19
CA GLN A 123 -6.07 -1.87 -8.51
C GLN A 123 -6.44 -2.90 -7.42
N ALA A 124 -5.51 -3.76 -7.02
CA ALA A 124 -5.69 -4.69 -5.92
C ALA A 124 -6.04 -3.94 -4.61
N LEU A 125 -5.38 -2.82 -4.34
CA LEU A 125 -5.69 -1.98 -3.18
C LEU A 125 -7.12 -1.44 -3.23
N ALA A 126 -7.57 -0.95 -4.38
CA ALA A 126 -8.92 -0.47 -4.55
C ALA A 126 -9.97 -1.57 -4.37
N GLU A 127 -9.69 -2.77 -4.87
CA GLU A 127 -10.56 -3.93 -4.71
C GLU A 127 -10.72 -4.35 -3.25
N GLU A 128 -9.61 -4.47 -2.52
CA GLU A 128 -9.61 -4.84 -1.11
C GLU A 128 -10.23 -3.75 -0.22
N ALA A 129 -9.91 -2.48 -0.47
CA ALA A 129 -10.57 -1.36 0.21
C ALA A 129 -12.08 -1.38 -0.06
N GLY A 130 -12.50 -1.64 -1.29
CA GLY A 130 -13.92 -1.80 -1.66
C GLY A 130 -14.60 -2.96 -0.93
N LYS A 131 -13.93 -4.11 -0.79
CA LYS A 131 -14.42 -5.25 0.00
C LYS A 131 -14.62 -4.85 1.47
N LEU A 132 -13.64 -4.19 2.10
CA LEU A 132 -13.72 -3.75 3.48
C LEU A 132 -14.80 -2.68 3.70
N LEU A 133 -14.95 -1.72 2.79
CA LEU A 133 -16.00 -0.70 2.84
C LEU A 133 -17.40 -1.32 2.84
N ARG A 134 -17.63 -2.44 2.12
CA ARG A 134 -18.92 -3.16 2.14
C ARG A 134 -19.22 -3.81 3.49
N THR A 135 -18.21 -4.09 4.30
CA THR A 135 -18.41 -4.66 5.65
C THR A 135 -18.87 -3.63 6.68
N GLY A 136 -18.73 -2.33 6.39
CA GLY A 136 -19.02 -1.25 7.34
C GLY A 136 -17.98 -1.06 8.45
N LYS A 137 -16.99 -1.95 8.55
CA LYS A 137 -15.94 -1.88 9.57
C LYS A 137 -14.93 -0.78 9.23
N LYS A 138 -14.37 -0.17 10.28
CA LYS A 138 -13.25 0.77 10.17
C LYS A 138 -11.97 -0.01 9.89
N PHE A 139 -11.14 0.50 8.98
CA PHE A 139 -9.84 -0.07 8.63
C PHE A 139 -8.83 1.02 8.26
N TRP A 140 -7.56 0.64 8.21
CA TRP A 140 -6.42 1.53 8.00
C TRP A 140 -5.56 1.02 6.85
N ILE A 141 -5.14 1.92 5.95
CA ILE A 141 -4.23 1.59 4.84
C ILE A 141 -2.84 2.16 5.14
N SER A 142 -1.80 1.34 5.09
CA SER A 142 -0.44 1.82 5.32
C SER A 142 0.66 0.99 4.64
N THR A 143 1.86 1.56 4.57
CA THR A 143 3.12 0.83 4.37
C THR A 143 4.01 1.05 5.59
N SER A 144 4.59 -0.03 6.11
CA SER A 144 5.58 0.05 7.20
C SER A 144 6.92 -0.53 6.74
N GLY A 145 7.06 -1.84 6.56
CA GLY A 145 8.24 -2.43 5.90
C GLY A 145 9.51 -2.55 6.77
N LEU A 146 9.45 -2.28 8.09
CA LEU A 146 10.63 -2.42 8.97
C LEU A 146 10.84 -3.84 9.51
N GLY A 147 9.79 -4.64 9.60
CA GLY A 147 9.86 -6.01 10.16
C GLY A 147 10.06 -7.11 9.13
N VAL A 148 9.56 -6.89 7.91
CA VAL A 148 9.70 -7.79 6.77
C VAL A 148 10.27 -6.96 5.62
N PRO A 149 11.46 -7.30 5.11
CA PRO A 149 12.18 -6.51 4.11
C PRO A 149 11.63 -6.77 2.70
N TRP A 150 10.33 -6.62 2.53
CA TRP A 150 9.65 -6.71 1.24
C TRP A 150 8.41 -5.84 1.28
N LEU A 151 8.15 -5.08 0.22
CA LEU A 151 7.02 -4.16 0.15
C LEU A 151 5.72 -4.93 0.40
N HIS A 152 4.94 -4.44 1.36
CA HIS A 152 3.59 -4.90 1.59
C HIS A 152 2.73 -3.70 1.98
N VAL A 153 1.69 -3.43 1.20
CA VAL A 153 0.62 -2.53 1.62
C VAL A 153 -0.29 -3.31 2.55
N ARG A 154 -0.70 -2.67 3.64
CA ARG A 154 -1.50 -3.30 4.68
C ARG A 154 -2.86 -2.63 4.75
N LEU A 155 -3.92 -3.44 4.82
CA LEU A 155 -5.25 -3.03 5.21
C LEU A 155 -5.56 -3.67 6.57
N ASP A 156 -5.26 -2.96 7.65
CA ASP A 156 -5.41 -3.47 9.02
C ASP A 156 -6.76 -3.08 9.64
N SER A 157 -7.26 -3.94 10.51
CA SER A 157 -8.43 -3.65 11.37
C SER A 157 -8.15 -2.69 12.54
N ARG A 158 -6.88 -2.33 12.74
CA ARG A 158 -6.37 -1.38 13.76
C ARG A 158 -5.12 -0.68 13.20
N PRO A 159 -4.76 0.54 13.63
CA PRO A 159 -3.62 1.29 13.11
C PRO A 159 -2.27 0.77 13.63
N LYS A 160 -1.93 -0.47 13.31
CA LYS A 160 -0.65 -1.07 13.68
C LYS A 160 0.46 -0.41 12.87
N TYR A 161 1.56 -0.08 13.54
CA TYR A 161 2.77 0.49 12.91
C TYR A 161 2.61 1.88 12.29
N TYR A 162 1.50 2.56 12.55
CA TYR A 162 1.31 3.95 12.14
C TYR A 162 2.32 4.85 12.85
N GLN A 163 3.00 5.67 12.07
CA GLN A 163 3.91 6.70 12.54
C GLN A 163 3.16 8.02 12.76
N TYR A 164 2.13 8.31 11.94
CA TYR A 164 1.33 9.53 12.08
C TYR A 164 0.19 9.34 13.09
N ARG A 165 0.43 9.80 14.33
CA ARG A 165 -0.49 9.66 15.46
C ARG A 165 -1.92 10.16 15.21
N PRO A 166 -2.15 11.30 14.52
CA PRO A 166 -3.52 11.76 14.27
C PRO A 166 -4.40 10.74 13.52
N TYR A 167 -3.83 9.91 12.65
CA TYR A 167 -4.60 8.85 11.97
C TYR A 167 -4.79 7.61 12.84
N ALA A 168 -3.87 7.34 13.76
CA ALA A 168 -3.97 6.20 14.68
C ALA A 168 -5.00 6.42 15.80
N GLU A 169 -5.29 7.69 16.13
CA GLU A 169 -6.16 8.07 17.25
C GLU A 169 -7.59 8.48 16.84
N ALA A 170 -7.87 8.54 15.53
CA ALA A 170 -9.15 8.97 14.93
C ALA A 170 -10.26 7.90 14.89
#